data_AF-A0A8J3CDV5-F1
#
_entry.id   AF-A0A8J3CDV5-F1
#
_cell.length_a   1.000
_cell.length_b   1.000
_cell.length_c   1.000
_cell.angle_alpha   90.00
_cell.angle_beta   90.00
_cell.angle_gamma   90.00
#
_symmetry.space_group_name_H-M   'P 1'
#
loop_
_entity.id
_entity.type
_entity.pdbx_description
1 polymer ?
#
loop_
_entity_poly.entity_id
_entity_poly.type
_entity_poly.pdbx_seq_one_letter_code
_entity_poly.pdbx_strand_id
1 'polypeptide(L)'
;MSRALPIDRDQLRAALRELLDGDPRQPAARPAVLAAVAAARQRHRDAHGAYAVDGHLIDHPARLTALAQELGDVACQLGPNAVEDPDMLHDELIEVAAVALAWLDHLDELDGAPF
;
A
#
# COMPACT_ATOMS: atom_id res chain seq x y z
N MET A 1 -2.96 18.08 -20.63
CA MET A 1 -1.67 17.36 -20.72
C MET A 1 -1.48 16.63 -19.41
N SER A 2 -1.70 15.32 -19.37
CA SER A 2 -1.56 14.54 -18.14
C SER A 2 -0.08 14.29 -17.89
N ARG A 3 0.48 14.78 -16.78
CA ARG A 3 1.83 14.38 -16.36
C ARG A 3 1.73 12.92 -15.95
N ALA A 4 2.38 12.05 -16.72
CA ALA A 4 2.57 10.66 -16.31
C ALA A 4 3.18 10.65 -14.90
N LEU A 5 2.60 9.85 -14.01
CA LEU A 5 3.22 9.56 -12.72
C LEU A 5 4.63 8.99 -13.01
N PRO A 6 5.67 9.43 -12.28
CA PRO A 6 7.07 9.06 -12.57
C PRO A 6 7.39 7.57 -12.34
N ILE A 7 6.42 6.80 -11.88
CA ILE A 7 6.50 5.35 -11.64
C ILE A 7 5.32 4.72 -12.39
N ASP A 8 5.61 3.83 -13.33
CA ASP A 8 4.58 3.02 -13.98
C ASP A 8 4.16 1.82 -13.10
N ARG A 9 3.07 1.14 -13.48
CA ARG A 9 2.51 0.02 -12.71
C ARG A 9 3.54 -1.08 -12.42
N ASP A 10 4.36 -1.41 -13.40
CA ASP A 10 5.32 -2.51 -13.29
C ASP A 10 6.50 -2.12 -12.41
N GLN A 11 6.92 -0.86 -12.46
CA GLN A 11 7.91 -0.30 -11.54
C GLN A 11 7.41 -0.29 -10.08
N LEU A 12 6.14 0.08 -9.85
CA LEU A 12 5.55 0.03 -8.51
C LEU A 12 5.46 -1.41 -8.00
N ARG A 13 5.03 -2.35 -8.85
CA ARG A 13 4.97 -3.78 -8.52
C ARG A 13 6.35 -4.34 -8.18
N ALA A 14 7.38 -3.99 -8.96
CA ALA A 14 8.75 -4.42 -8.71
C ALA A 14 9.29 -3.89 -7.37
N ALA A 15 9.07 -2.60 -7.09
CA ALA A 15 9.50 -1.96 -5.84
C ALA A 15 8.79 -2.57 -4.61
N LEU A 16 7.47 -2.79 -4.67
CA LEU A 16 6.74 -3.46 -3.59
C LEU A 16 7.21 -4.89 -3.38
N ARG A 17 7.52 -5.60 -4.46
CA ARG A 17 8.03 -6.97 -4.37
C ARG A 17 9.40 -7.02 -3.72
N GLU A 18 10.31 -6.12 -4.09
CA GLU A 18 11.62 -6.00 -3.43
C GLU A 18 11.48 -5.66 -1.95
N LEU A 19 10.57 -4.76 -1.59
CA LEU A 19 10.32 -4.34 -0.21
C LEU A 19 9.69 -5.47 0.64
N LEU A 20 8.73 -6.21 0.09
CA LEU A 20 8.04 -7.32 0.75
C LEU A 20 8.83 -8.62 0.78
N ASP A 21 9.70 -8.84 -0.22
CA ASP A 21 10.64 -9.97 -0.20
C ASP A 21 11.68 -9.81 0.91
N GLY A 22 11.81 -8.58 1.45
CA GLY A 22 12.56 -8.25 2.66
C GLY A 22 14.07 -8.32 2.45
N ASP A 23 14.82 -8.09 3.53
CA ASP A 23 16.27 -8.35 3.49
C ASP A 23 16.51 -9.85 3.28
N PRO A 24 17.22 -10.29 2.23
CA PRO A 24 17.55 -11.70 2.04
C PRO A 24 18.36 -12.30 3.20
N ARG A 25 18.92 -11.45 4.07
CA ARG A 25 19.60 -11.83 5.32
C ARG A 25 18.62 -12.11 6.47
N GLN A 26 17.33 -11.79 6.34
CA GLN A 26 16.26 -12.02 7.32
C GLN A 26 15.02 -12.71 6.72
N PRO A 27 15.16 -13.90 6.11
CA PRO A 27 14.06 -14.57 5.40
C PRO A 27 12.89 -14.98 6.31
N ALA A 28 13.12 -15.09 7.62
CA ALA A 28 12.09 -15.44 8.60
C ALA A 28 11.09 -14.30 8.88
N ALA A 29 11.43 -13.05 8.57
CA ALA A 29 10.54 -11.90 8.77
C ALA A 29 9.47 -11.79 7.68
N ARG A 30 9.73 -12.35 6.48
CA ARG A 30 8.86 -12.23 5.30
C ARG A 30 7.43 -12.74 5.53
N PRO A 31 7.18 -13.93 6.12
CA PRO A 31 5.81 -14.38 6.39
C PRO A 31 5.06 -13.46 7.35
N ALA A 32 5.75 -12.88 8.35
CA ALA A 32 5.15 -11.97 9.32
C ALA A 32 4.77 -10.63 8.67
N VAL A 33 5.63 -10.07 7.82
CA VAL A 33 5.34 -8.86 7.04
C VAL A 33 4.15 -9.07 6.11
N LEU A 34 4.11 -10.17 5.37
CA LEU A 34 2.98 -10.50 4.49
C LEU A 34 1.66 -10.67 5.27
N ALA A 35 1.72 -11.32 6.44
CA ALA A 35 0.56 -11.45 7.31
C ALA A 35 0.08 -10.09 7.85
N ALA A 36 1.01 -9.20 8.22
CA ALA A 36 0.68 -7.85 8.68
C ALA A 36 0.02 -7.01 7.57
N VAL A 37 0.55 -7.07 6.35
CA VAL A 37 -0.04 -6.41 5.16
C VAL A 37 -1.44 -6.95 4.86
N ALA A 38 -1.63 -8.27 4.92
CA ALA A 38 -2.96 -8.88 4.73
C ALA A 38 -3.95 -8.45 5.83
N ALA A 39 -3.49 -8.36 7.08
CA ALA A 39 -4.30 -7.88 8.19
C ALA A 39 -4.67 -6.40 8.02
N ALA A 40 -3.73 -5.55 7.59
CA ALA A 40 -4.00 -4.13 7.30
C ALA A 40 -5.05 -3.97 6.19
N ARG A 41 -4.95 -4.74 5.09
CA ARG A 41 -5.99 -4.77 4.04
C ARG A 41 -7.34 -5.18 4.61
N GLN A 42 -7.38 -6.19 5.49
CA GLN A 42 -8.64 -6.60 6.13
C GLN A 42 -9.22 -5.49 7.02
N ARG A 43 -8.41 -4.82 7.84
CA ARG A 43 -8.85 -3.68 8.66
C ARG A 43 -9.44 -2.57 7.79
N HIS A 44 -8.78 -2.26 6.67
CA HIS A 44 -9.24 -1.24 5.73
C HIS A 44 -10.58 -1.64 5.08
N ARG A 45 -10.78 -2.93 4.77
CA ARG A 45 -12.08 -3.46 4.31
C ARG A 45 -13.15 -3.41 5.38
N ASP A 46 -12.82 -3.75 6.63
CA ASP A 46 -13.77 -3.73 7.74
C ASP A 46 -14.21 -2.30 8.07
N ALA A 47 -13.31 -1.32 7.97
CA ALA A 47 -13.58 0.09 8.24
C ALA A 47 -14.38 0.76 7.12
N HIS A 48 -14.12 0.43 5.85
CA HIS A 48 -14.63 1.19 4.71
C HIS A 48 -15.59 0.40 3.79
N GLY A 49 -15.72 -0.91 3.96
CA GLY A 49 -16.63 -1.76 3.20
C GLY A 49 -16.44 -1.63 1.69
N ALA A 50 -17.52 -1.32 0.97
CA ALA A 50 -17.50 -1.12 -0.49
C ALA A 50 -16.63 0.08 -0.95
N TYR A 51 -16.25 0.97 -0.02
CA TYR A 51 -15.36 2.11 -0.24
C TYR A 51 -13.90 1.84 0.17
N ALA A 52 -13.55 0.61 0.54
CA ALA A 52 -12.15 0.23 0.71
C ALA A 52 -11.37 0.37 -0.61
N VAL A 53 -10.04 0.40 -0.55
CA VAL A 53 -9.16 0.64 -1.72
C VAL A 53 -9.35 -0.40 -2.83
N ASP A 54 -9.64 -1.66 -2.46
CA ASP A 54 -10.00 -2.74 -3.38
C ASP A 54 -11.51 -2.88 -3.63
N GLY A 55 -12.31 -1.94 -3.11
CA GLY A 55 -13.76 -1.88 -3.32
C GLY A 55 -14.15 -1.45 -4.74
N HIS A 56 -15.35 -1.85 -5.18
CA HIS A 56 -15.86 -1.53 -6.51
C HIS A 56 -16.44 -0.10 -6.62
N LEU A 57 -16.68 0.59 -5.50
CA LEU A 57 -17.24 1.95 -5.48
C LEU A 57 -16.20 3.05 -5.36
N ILE A 58 -14.93 2.73 -5.12
CA ILE A 58 -13.85 3.71 -5.05
C ILE A 58 -13.28 3.96 -6.45
N ASP A 59 -13.04 5.22 -6.79
CA ASP A 59 -12.45 5.61 -8.07
C ASP A 59 -10.92 5.78 -7.96
N HIS A 60 -10.26 5.98 -9.11
CA HIS A 60 -8.81 6.16 -9.17
C HIS A 60 -8.30 7.34 -8.31
N PRO A 61 -8.94 8.53 -8.36
CA PRO A 61 -8.61 9.64 -7.47
C PRO A 61 -8.68 9.31 -5.98
N ALA A 62 -9.72 8.62 -5.52
CA ALA A 62 -9.85 8.27 -4.11
C ALA A 62 -8.81 7.22 -3.66
N ARG A 63 -8.41 6.28 -4.52
CA ARG A 63 -7.28 5.36 -4.25
C ARG A 63 -5.94 6.11 -4.13
N LEU A 64 -5.72 7.11 -4.99
CA LEU A 64 -4.56 8.01 -4.89
C LEU A 64 -4.57 8.80 -3.58
N THR A 65 -5.73 9.28 -3.13
CA THR A 65 -5.87 9.97 -1.85
C THR A 65 -5.52 9.06 -0.67
N ALA A 66 -5.99 7.81 -0.66
CA ALA A 66 -5.63 6.84 0.37
C ALA A 66 -4.11 6.61 0.40
N LEU A 67 -3.47 6.37 -0.74
CA LEU A 67 -2.01 6.20 -0.81
C LEU A 67 -1.25 7.45 -0.32
N ALA A 68 -1.73 8.64 -0.67
CA ALA A 68 -1.11 9.89 -0.24
C ALA A 68 -1.25 10.13 1.27
N GLN A 69 -2.34 9.66 1.89
CA GLN A 69 -2.54 9.73 3.34
C GLN A 69 -1.53 8.86 4.06
N GLU A 70 -1.41 7.58 3.70
CA GLU A 70 -0.43 6.66 4.30
C GLU A 70 1.01 7.16 4.14
N LEU A 71 1.35 7.73 2.98
CA LEU A 71 2.67 8.37 2.78
C LEU A 71 2.88 9.61 3.65
N GLY A 72 1.80 10.34 3.96
CA GLY A 72 1.81 11.47 4.87
C GLY A 72 2.07 11.02 6.32
N ASP A 73 1.48 9.90 6.73
CA ASP A 73 1.64 9.35 8.08
C ASP A 73 3.07 8.81 8.28
N VAL A 74 3.64 8.13 7.27
CA VAL A 74 5.09 7.83 7.24
C VAL A 74 5.94 9.10 7.38
N ALA A 75 5.59 10.17 6.66
CA ALA A 75 6.35 11.42 6.69
C ALA A 75 6.27 12.13 8.06
N CYS A 76 5.13 12.04 8.75
CA CYS A 76 4.97 12.51 10.13
C CYS A 76 5.93 11.77 11.08
N GLN A 77 6.06 10.45 10.91
CA GLN A 77 6.93 9.60 11.74
C GLN A 77 8.42 9.67 11.41
N LEU A 78 8.80 10.30 10.30
CA LEU A 78 10.19 10.60 9.95
C LEU A 78 10.56 12.08 10.15
N GLY A 79 9.56 12.92 10.43
CA GLY A 79 9.71 14.36 10.52
C GLY A 79 10.43 14.84 11.79
N PRO A 80 10.73 16.15 11.89
CA PRO A 80 11.36 16.74 13.08
C PRO A 80 10.48 16.66 14.35
N ASN A 81 9.21 16.29 14.21
CA ASN A 81 8.25 16.03 15.29
C ASN A 81 7.88 14.54 15.40
N ALA A 82 8.66 13.65 14.79
CA ALA A 82 8.44 12.22 14.84
C ALA A 82 8.24 11.74 16.28
N VAL A 83 7.22 10.92 16.50
CA VAL A 83 7.16 10.12 17.72
C VAL A 83 8.32 9.14 17.64
N GLU A 84 9.14 9.03 18.69
CA GLU A 84 10.27 8.08 18.79
C GLU A 84 9.79 6.62 18.94
N ASP A 85 8.79 6.21 18.14
CA ASP A 85 8.24 4.86 18.15
C ASP A 85 8.50 4.17 16.80
N PRO A 86 9.57 3.34 16.72
CA PRO A 86 9.88 2.55 15.54
C PRO A 86 8.76 1.60 15.11
N ASP A 87 7.92 1.15 16.06
CA ASP A 87 6.83 0.22 15.77
C ASP A 87 5.71 0.95 15.01
N MET A 88 5.44 2.22 15.34
CA MET A 88 4.48 3.02 14.59
C MET A 88 4.96 3.28 13.15
N LEU A 89 6.22 3.63 12.92
CA LEU A 89 6.75 3.81 11.56
C LEU A 89 6.65 2.51 10.75
N HIS A 90 6.93 1.37 11.38
CA HIS A 90 6.77 0.07 10.76
C HIS A 90 5.30 -0.17 10.37
N ASP A 91 4.35 0.13 11.25
CA ASP A 91 2.93 -0.02 10.96
C ASP A 91 2.48 0.86 9.79
N GLU A 92 2.87 2.14 9.72
CA GLU A 92 2.54 3.02 8.59
C GLU A 92 3.10 2.48 7.25
N LEU A 93 4.31 1.93 7.26
CA LEU A 93 4.89 1.29 6.07
C LEU A 93 4.10 0.05 5.63
N ILE A 94 3.54 -0.71 6.57
CA ILE A 94 2.65 -1.84 6.30
C ILE A 94 1.34 -1.36 5.68
N GLU A 95 0.79 -0.24 6.11
CA GLU A 95 -0.46 0.33 5.58
C GLU A 95 -0.26 0.90 4.16
N VAL A 96 0.86 1.61 3.90
CA VAL A 96 1.26 2.00 2.53
C VAL A 96 1.32 0.77 1.60
N ALA A 97 1.98 -0.31 2.03
CA ALA A 97 2.11 -1.53 1.23
C ALA A 97 0.74 -2.20 0.97
N ALA A 98 -0.14 -2.21 1.97
CA ALA A 98 -1.49 -2.74 1.86
C ALA A 98 -2.34 -1.97 0.82
N VAL A 99 -2.33 -0.63 0.88
CA VAL A 99 -3.06 0.24 -0.05
C VAL A 99 -2.52 0.10 -1.47
N ALA A 100 -1.19 0.08 -1.64
CA ALA A 100 -0.58 -0.02 -2.96
C ALA A 100 -0.85 -1.38 -3.63
N LEU A 101 -0.80 -2.49 -2.88
CA LEU A 101 -1.17 -3.81 -3.41
C LEU A 101 -2.65 -3.91 -3.78
N ALA A 102 -3.55 -3.40 -2.94
CA ALA A 102 -4.98 -3.40 -3.21
C ALA A 102 -5.31 -2.66 -4.52
N TRP A 103 -4.60 -1.58 -4.81
CA TRP A 103 -4.77 -0.84 -6.06
C TRP A 103 -4.16 -1.59 -7.27
N LEU A 104 -3.00 -2.25 -7.12
CA LEU A 104 -2.45 -3.09 -8.19
C LEU A 104 -3.37 -4.25 -8.57
N ASP A 105 -3.95 -4.94 -7.58
CA ASP A 105 -4.92 -6.01 -7.80
C ASP A 105 -6.12 -5.49 -8.63
N HIS A 106 -6.64 -4.32 -8.28
CA HIS A 106 -7.73 -3.68 -9.01
C HIS A 106 -7.36 -3.33 -10.47
N LEU A 107 -6.14 -2.86 -10.70
CA LEU A 107 -5.65 -2.59 -12.06
C LEU A 107 -5.54 -3.86 -12.90
N ASP A 108 -5.14 -4.98 -12.30
CA ASP A 108 -5.07 -6.28 -12.99
C ASP A 108 -6.46 -6.83 -13.31
N GLU A 109 -7.45 -6.62 -12.44
CA GLU A 109 -8.85 -6.94 -12.72
C GLU A 109 -9.40 -6.16 -13.91
N LEU A 110 -9.07 -4.86 -14.02
CA LEU A 110 -9.48 -4.01 -15.15
C LEU A 110 -8.82 -4.44 -16.47
N ASP A 111 -7.55 -4.83 -16.44
CA ASP A 111 -6.83 -5.33 -17.63
C ASP A 111 -7.29 -6.74 -18.06
N GLY A 112 -7.76 -7.56 -17.11
CA GLY A 112 -8.26 -8.91 -17.33
C GLY A 112 -9.75 -9.01 -17.66
N ALA A 113 -10.51 -7.91 -17.56
CA ALA A 113 -11.94 -7.90 -17.82
C ALA A 113 -12.21 -8.06 -19.33
N PRO A 114 -12.99 -9.07 -19.76
CA PRO A 114 -13.46 -9.13 -21.14
C PRO A 114 -14.41 -7.94 -21.39
N PHE A 115 -14.14 -7.18 -22.46
CA PHE A 115 -15.04 -6.14 -22.97
C PHE A 115 -16.45 -6.66 -23.26
#